data_AF-A0A1I7N9P7-F1
#
_entry.id   AF-A0A1I7N9P7-F1
#
_cell.length_a   1.000
_cell.length_b   1.000
_cell.length_c   1.000
_cell.angle_alpha   90.00
_cell.angle_beta   90.00
_cell.angle_gamma   90.00
#
_symmetry.space_group_name_H-M   'P 1'
#
loop_
_entity.id
_entity.type
_entity.pdbx_description
1 polymer ?
#
loop_
_entity_poly.entity_id
_entity_poly.type
_entity_poly.pdbx_seq_one_letter_code
_entity_poly.pdbx_strand_id
1 'polypeptide(L)'
;MAVLLRNNATSLLAADITAGATALTINADQAGLFPTPANGDWFPLTLLDAAGNMEIVRATARAGATITVVRAQEGTTAKSFGAGSRVDLRMTSAVFSAAVADAVTDAVASAVGSKAEVNLSNVSQADARTKVGSGTMAYRNVTISTSDPTAGANGDFWAKVI
;
A
#
# COMPACT_ATOMS: atom_id res chain seq x y z
N MET A 1 5.55 -1.24 -4.28
CA MET A 1 6.83 -1.90 -3.95
C MET A 1 6.57 -2.77 -2.74
N ALA A 2 6.44 -4.06 -2.98
CA ALA A 2 6.12 -5.05 -1.96
C ALA A 2 7.39 -5.78 -1.49
N VAL A 3 7.30 -6.40 -0.31
CA VAL A 3 8.31 -7.35 0.16
C VAL A 3 7.95 -8.75 -0.35
N LEU A 4 8.89 -9.40 -1.05
CA LEU A 4 8.71 -10.75 -1.58
C LEU A 4 9.33 -11.77 -0.63
N LEU A 5 8.58 -12.81 -0.29
CA LEU A 5 9.04 -13.88 0.60
C LEU A 5 8.82 -15.24 -0.06
N ARG A 6 9.75 -16.16 0.17
CA ARG A 6 9.63 -17.58 -0.18
C ARG A 6 10.11 -18.43 0.99
N ASN A 7 9.47 -19.58 1.16
CA ASN A 7 9.84 -20.53 2.19
C ASN A 7 11.18 -21.21 1.83
N ASN A 8 12.06 -21.33 2.81
CA ASN A 8 13.28 -22.14 2.74
C ASN A 8 14.21 -21.80 1.57
N ALA A 9 14.28 -20.52 1.17
CA ALA A 9 15.21 -20.09 0.13
C ALA A 9 16.62 -19.87 0.71
N THR A 10 17.47 -20.88 0.54
CA THR A 10 18.87 -20.89 0.97
C THR A 10 19.77 -21.31 -0.19
N SER A 11 20.93 -20.66 -0.31
CA SER A 11 21.99 -21.04 -1.23
C SER A 11 23.36 -20.68 -0.64
N LEU A 12 24.41 -20.93 -1.40
CA LEU A 12 25.78 -20.50 -1.12
C LEU A 12 26.22 -19.51 -2.20
N LEU A 13 27.12 -18.59 -1.83
CA LEU A 13 27.83 -17.76 -2.79
C LEU A 13 28.69 -18.65 -3.71
N ALA A 14 28.55 -18.46 -5.01
CA ALA A 14 29.36 -19.13 -6.02
C ALA A 14 30.71 -18.44 -6.27
N ALA A 15 30.86 -17.19 -5.82
CA ALA A 15 32.08 -16.39 -5.94
C ALA A 15 32.26 -15.45 -4.75
N ASP A 16 33.50 -15.03 -4.50
CA ASP A 16 33.83 -14.04 -3.48
C ASP A 16 33.19 -12.69 -3.81
N ILE A 17 32.81 -11.95 -2.77
CA ILE A 17 32.30 -10.58 -2.88
C ILE A 17 33.05 -9.66 -1.93
N THR A 18 33.25 -8.42 -2.35
CA THR A 18 33.79 -7.36 -1.49
C THR A 18 32.65 -6.59 -0.81
N ALA A 19 33.00 -5.69 0.12
CA ALA A 19 32.03 -4.81 0.77
C ALA A 19 31.32 -3.85 -0.22
N GLY A 20 31.94 -3.55 -1.36
CA GLY A 20 31.37 -2.69 -2.41
C GLY A 20 30.57 -3.45 -3.47
N ALA A 21 30.53 -4.78 -3.44
CA ALA A 21 29.85 -5.57 -4.45
C ALA A 21 28.33 -5.42 -4.33
N THR A 22 27.69 -4.97 -5.42
CA THR A 22 26.23 -4.81 -5.55
C THR A 22 25.57 -5.96 -6.33
N ALA A 23 26.37 -6.93 -6.79
CA ALA A 23 25.91 -8.16 -7.42
C ALA A 23 26.48 -9.35 -6.66
N LEU A 24 25.60 -10.31 -6.36
CA LEU A 24 25.94 -11.57 -5.71
C LEU A 24 25.67 -12.69 -6.71
N THR A 25 26.59 -13.62 -6.89
CA THR A 25 26.33 -14.85 -7.64
C THR A 25 26.12 -15.99 -6.65
N ILE A 26 24.95 -16.61 -6.68
CA ILE A 26 24.64 -17.80 -5.89
C ILE A 26 24.78 -19.05 -6.74
N ASN A 27 24.78 -20.23 -6.13
CA ASN A 27 24.72 -21.48 -6.88
C ASN A 27 23.46 -21.54 -7.76
N ALA A 28 23.64 -21.88 -9.04
CA ALA A 28 22.60 -21.80 -10.06
C ALA A 28 21.43 -22.75 -9.80
N ASP A 29 21.70 -23.93 -9.25
CA ASP A 29 20.69 -24.96 -8.97
C ASP A 29 19.66 -24.50 -7.93
N GLN A 30 20.08 -23.68 -6.96
CA GLN A 30 19.21 -23.11 -5.93
C GLN A 30 18.61 -21.77 -6.34
N ALA A 31 19.00 -21.19 -7.49
CA ALA A 31 18.54 -19.86 -7.86
C ALA A 31 17.01 -19.78 -7.93
N GLY A 32 16.35 -20.83 -8.43
CA GLY A 32 14.89 -20.93 -8.52
C GLY A 32 14.14 -20.83 -7.18
N LEU A 33 14.82 -21.00 -6.04
CA LEU A 33 14.24 -20.83 -4.72
C LEU A 33 13.97 -19.35 -4.38
N PHE A 34 14.70 -18.41 -4.98
CA PHE A 34 14.62 -16.98 -4.67
C PHE A 34 13.59 -16.26 -5.55
N PRO A 35 12.87 -15.26 -5.02
CA PRO A 35 11.94 -14.44 -5.81
C PRO A 35 12.63 -13.71 -6.96
N THR A 36 11.85 -13.30 -7.97
CA THR A 36 12.29 -12.38 -9.02
C THR A 36 11.53 -11.08 -8.84
N PRO A 37 12.17 -10.03 -8.28
CA PRO A 37 11.50 -8.76 -8.06
C PRO A 37 11.16 -8.06 -9.38
N ALA A 38 10.01 -7.37 -9.38
CA ALA A 38 9.57 -6.50 -10.46
C ALA A 38 9.04 -5.20 -9.86
N ASN A 39 8.91 -4.13 -10.65
CA ASN A 39 8.21 -2.90 -10.24
C ASN A 39 8.69 -2.29 -8.90
N GLY A 40 10.00 -2.40 -8.63
CA GLY A 40 10.63 -1.89 -7.41
C GLY A 40 10.52 -2.81 -6.19
N ASP A 41 9.85 -3.97 -6.30
CA ASP A 41 9.78 -4.96 -5.22
C ASP A 41 11.17 -5.39 -4.74
N TRP A 42 11.23 -5.94 -3.53
CA TRP A 42 12.49 -6.39 -2.94
C TRP A 42 12.29 -7.59 -2.04
N PHE A 43 13.37 -8.33 -1.77
CA PHE A 43 13.39 -9.35 -0.72
C PHE A 43 14.65 -9.22 0.14
N PRO A 44 14.57 -9.52 1.44
CA PRO A 44 15.74 -9.54 2.30
C PRO A 44 16.62 -10.74 1.99
N LEU A 45 17.92 -10.56 2.13
CA LEU A 45 18.87 -11.67 2.22
C LEU A 45 19.76 -11.46 3.44
N THR A 46 20.17 -12.55 4.05
CA THR A 46 21.21 -12.57 5.08
C THR A 46 22.38 -13.37 4.56
N LEU A 47 23.54 -12.72 4.53
CA LEU A 47 24.83 -13.34 4.23
C LEU A 47 25.47 -13.77 5.54
N LEU A 48 25.98 -14.99 5.59
CA LEU A 48 26.63 -15.54 6.78
C LEU A 48 27.84 -16.37 6.36
N ASP A 49 29.01 -16.10 6.95
CA ASP A 49 30.20 -16.95 6.78
C ASP A 49 30.36 -17.96 7.93
N ALA A 50 31.30 -18.89 7.78
CA ALA A 50 31.60 -19.89 8.80
C ALA A 50 32.24 -19.29 10.08
N ALA A 51 32.75 -18.05 10.01
CA ALA A 51 33.29 -17.32 11.15
C ALA A 51 32.20 -16.58 11.95
N GLY A 52 30.93 -16.64 11.50
CA GLY A 52 29.80 -15.99 12.15
C GLY A 52 29.62 -14.52 11.79
N ASN A 53 30.35 -14.00 10.80
CA ASN A 53 30.06 -12.67 10.26
C ASN A 53 28.70 -12.70 9.55
N MET A 54 27.86 -11.73 9.86
CA MET A 54 26.52 -11.60 9.29
C MET A 54 26.34 -10.22 8.64
N GLU A 55 25.66 -10.19 7.50
CA GLU A 55 25.18 -8.96 6.87
C GLU A 55 23.74 -9.16 6.36
N ILE A 56 22.88 -8.17 6.57
CA ILE A 56 21.56 -8.12 5.95
C ILE A 56 21.64 -7.22 4.72
N VAL A 57 21.09 -7.69 3.60
CA VAL A 57 21.06 -6.96 2.32
C VAL A 57 19.64 -6.98 1.75
N ARG A 58 19.32 -6.02 0.88
CA ARG A 58 18.05 -5.95 0.15
C ARG A 58 18.29 -6.32 -1.30
N ALA A 59 17.70 -7.41 -1.77
CA ALA A 59 17.74 -7.80 -3.16
C ALA A 59 16.65 -7.08 -3.96
N THR A 60 17.05 -6.40 -5.03
CA THR A 60 16.18 -5.57 -5.87
C THR A 60 15.99 -6.12 -7.28
N ALA A 61 16.86 -7.04 -7.71
CA ALA A 61 16.69 -7.75 -8.97
C ALA A 61 17.35 -9.13 -8.91
N ARG A 62 16.89 -10.03 -9.75
CA ARG A 62 17.50 -11.35 -9.96
C ARG A 62 17.48 -11.70 -11.44
N ALA A 63 18.63 -12.07 -11.99
CA ALA A 63 18.79 -12.60 -13.33
C ALA A 63 19.52 -13.95 -13.25
N GLY A 64 18.79 -15.04 -13.45
CA GLY A 64 19.34 -16.39 -13.27
C GLY A 64 19.86 -16.59 -11.85
N ALA A 65 21.17 -16.80 -11.71
CA ALA A 65 21.87 -16.99 -10.44
C ALA A 65 22.52 -15.71 -9.88
N THR A 66 22.38 -14.57 -10.59
CA THR A 66 22.91 -13.28 -10.15
C THR A 66 21.80 -12.48 -9.47
N ILE A 67 22.06 -11.99 -8.27
CA ILE A 67 21.14 -11.18 -7.47
C ILE A 67 21.75 -9.79 -7.29
N THR A 68 21.04 -8.75 -7.71
CA THR A 68 21.41 -7.36 -7.45
C THR A 68 20.93 -6.96 -6.07
N VAL A 69 21.81 -6.37 -5.27
CA VAL A 69 21.55 -6.04 -3.87
C VAL A 69 21.99 -4.64 -3.47
N VAL A 70 21.29 -4.09 -2.48
CA VAL A 70 21.75 -2.98 -1.66
C VAL A 70 22.31 -3.56 -0.36
N ARG A 71 23.59 -3.27 -0.09
CA ARG A 71 24.38 -3.79 1.05
C ARG A 71 24.07 -3.03 2.34
N ALA A 72 24.58 -3.53 3.48
CA ALA A 72 24.53 -2.84 4.78
C ALA A 72 23.13 -2.38 5.21
N GLN A 73 22.16 -3.31 5.27
CA GLN A 73 20.79 -3.00 5.64
C GLN A 73 20.54 -3.27 7.13
N GLU A 74 19.50 -2.63 7.68
CA GLU A 74 19.03 -2.86 9.06
C GLU A 74 20.14 -2.67 10.11
N GLY A 75 21.02 -1.70 9.90
CA GLY A 75 22.12 -1.38 10.82
C GLY A 75 23.32 -2.32 10.72
N THR A 76 23.31 -3.29 9.80
CA THR A 76 24.49 -4.12 9.51
C THR A 76 25.53 -3.36 8.69
N THR A 77 26.79 -3.78 8.76
CA THR A 77 27.90 -3.19 8.00
C THR A 77 28.26 -4.08 6.81
N ALA A 78 28.53 -3.48 5.65
CA ALA A 78 28.96 -4.21 4.46
C ALA A 78 30.32 -4.88 4.69
N LYS A 79 30.40 -6.19 4.42
CA LYS A 79 31.62 -7.00 4.61
C LYS A 79 31.99 -7.74 3.34
N SER A 80 33.23 -8.22 3.26
CA SER A 80 33.61 -9.22 2.27
C SER A 80 33.13 -10.60 2.71
N PHE A 81 32.63 -11.39 1.77
CA PHE A 81 32.26 -12.79 2.00
C PHE A 81 32.93 -13.65 0.94
N GLY A 82 33.49 -14.78 1.35
CA GLY A 82 34.06 -15.74 0.42
C GLY A 82 33.00 -16.61 -0.24
N ALA A 83 33.35 -17.22 -1.37
CA ALA A 83 32.59 -18.31 -1.97
C ALA A 83 32.32 -19.41 -0.93
N GLY A 84 31.14 -20.01 -1.01
CA GLY A 84 30.65 -20.94 0.01
C GLY A 84 30.01 -20.28 1.23
N SER A 85 30.05 -18.94 1.37
CA SER A 85 29.25 -18.27 2.41
C SER A 85 27.76 -18.46 2.14
N ARG A 86 26.97 -18.59 3.20
CA ARG A 86 25.54 -18.87 3.12
C ARG A 86 24.76 -17.60 2.76
N VAL A 87 23.74 -17.78 1.92
CA VAL A 87 22.79 -16.75 1.49
C VAL A 87 21.39 -17.25 1.80
N ASP A 88 20.72 -16.62 2.76
CA ASP A 88 19.37 -17.00 3.20
C ASP A 88 18.37 -15.87 3.00
N LEU A 89 17.19 -16.19 2.44
CA LEU A 89 16.03 -15.31 2.59
C LEU A 89 15.45 -15.52 3.99
N ARG A 90 15.59 -14.52 4.85
CA ARG A 90 15.08 -14.55 6.23
C ARG A 90 14.03 -13.47 6.42
N MET A 91 13.02 -13.74 7.26
CA MET A 91 12.20 -12.67 7.80
C MET A 91 13.06 -11.78 8.70
N THR A 92 13.09 -10.50 8.40
CA THR A 92 13.79 -9.47 9.18
C THR A 92 12.80 -8.46 9.77
N SER A 93 13.28 -7.53 10.60
CA SER A 93 12.39 -6.50 11.17
C SER A 93 11.82 -5.61 10.08
N ALA A 94 12.63 -5.22 9.09
CA ALA A 94 12.17 -4.39 7.98
C ALA A 94 11.08 -5.08 7.15
N VAL A 95 11.15 -6.40 6.99
CA VAL A 95 10.08 -7.18 6.35
C VAL A 95 8.79 -7.07 7.13
N PHE A 96 8.84 -7.31 8.44
CA PHE A 96 7.65 -7.27 9.29
C PHE A 96 7.03 -5.87 9.29
N SER A 97 7.85 -4.83 9.43
CA SER A 97 7.39 -3.45 9.37
C SER A 97 6.76 -3.10 8.01
N ALA A 98 7.36 -3.54 6.89
CA ALA A 98 6.81 -3.31 5.56
C ALA A 98 5.46 -4.03 5.36
N ALA A 99 5.38 -5.31 5.74
CA ALA A 99 4.14 -6.08 5.63
C ALA A 99 3.00 -5.49 6.48
N VAL A 100 3.30 -5.01 7.69
CA VAL A 100 2.33 -4.32 8.54
C VAL A 100 1.90 -2.98 7.93
N ALA A 101 2.84 -2.19 7.38
CA ALA A 101 2.53 -0.93 6.75
C ALA A 101 1.59 -1.09 5.53
N ASP A 102 1.82 -2.10 4.70
CA ASP A 102 0.95 -2.42 3.57
C ASP A 102 -0.46 -2.80 4.06
N ALA A 103 -0.56 -3.69 5.07
CA ALA A 103 -1.84 -4.09 5.65
C ALA A 103 -2.60 -2.92 6.30
N VAL A 104 -1.89 -2.01 6.99
CA VAL A 104 -2.50 -0.79 7.55
C VAL A 104 -3.00 0.14 6.45
N THR A 105 -2.24 0.29 5.37
CA THR A 105 -2.63 1.13 4.23
C THR A 105 -3.91 0.62 3.58
N ASP A 106 -4.02 -0.69 3.35
CA ASP A 106 -5.24 -1.31 2.80
C ASP A 106 -6.43 -1.16 3.76
N ALA A 107 -6.22 -1.37 5.05
CA ALA A 107 -7.26 -1.21 6.07
C ALA A 107 -7.75 0.24 6.16
N VAL A 108 -6.84 1.22 6.10
CA VAL A 108 -7.17 2.64 6.09
C VAL A 108 -7.90 3.01 4.80
N ALA A 109 -7.46 2.52 3.64
CA ALA A 109 -8.14 2.78 2.36
C ALA A 109 -9.58 2.24 2.37
N SER A 110 -9.79 1.02 2.87
CA SER A 110 -11.11 0.42 3.04
C SER A 110 -11.98 1.19 4.04
N ALA A 111 -11.40 1.59 5.17
CA ALA A 111 -12.09 2.40 6.17
C ALA A 111 -12.48 3.77 5.58
N VAL A 112 -11.56 4.50 4.96
CA VAL A 112 -11.84 5.81 4.34
C VAL A 112 -12.87 5.66 3.22
N GLY A 113 -12.80 4.63 2.38
CA GLY A 113 -13.83 4.34 1.37
C GLY A 113 -15.21 4.14 1.98
N SER A 114 -15.28 3.40 3.10
CA SER A 114 -16.53 3.17 3.84
C SER A 114 -17.07 4.42 4.57
N LYS A 115 -16.22 5.42 4.82
CA LYS A 115 -16.55 6.67 5.55
C LYS A 115 -16.76 7.86 4.60
N ALA A 116 -16.18 7.79 3.40
CA ALA A 116 -16.39 8.72 2.29
C ALA A 116 -17.80 8.60 1.72
N GLU A 117 -18.48 7.47 1.95
CA GLU A 117 -19.94 7.45 1.88
C GLU A 117 -20.54 8.26 3.04
N VAL A 118 -20.80 9.55 2.78
CA VAL A 118 -22.15 10.03 3.08
C VAL A 118 -23.05 9.15 2.24
N ASN A 119 -23.51 8.04 2.82
CA ASN A 119 -24.38 7.12 2.13
C ASN A 119 -25.74 7.81 1.93
N LEU A 120 -25.85 8.57 0.85
CA LEU A 120 -27.09 9.17 0.34
C LEU A 120 -28.03 8.09 -0.25
N SER A 121 -27.62 6.82 -0.29
CA SER A 121 -28.51 5.71 -0.65
C SER A 121 -29.28 5.15 0.55
N ASN A 122 -28.76 5.34 1.77
CA ASN A 122 -29.42 4.98 3.04
C ASN A 122 -30.13 6.19 3.70
N VAL A 123 -30.09 7.34 3.03
CA VAL A 123 -31.00 8.45 3.27
C VAL A 123 -31.80 8.54 1.99
N SER A 124 -33.05 8.06 2.01
CA SER A 124 -33.88 8.22 0.82
C SER A 124 -33.92 9.71 0.44
N GLN A 125 -34.07 10.04 -0.85
CA GLN A 125 -34.28 11.45 -1.24
C GLN A 125 -35.42 12.09 -0.43
N ALA A 126 -36.38 11.29 0.06
CA ALA A 126 -37.42 11.73 0.98
C ALA A 126 -36.89 12.09 2.39
N ASP A 127 -35.99 11.30 2.97
CA ASP A 127 -35.37 11.59 4.28
C ASP A 127 -34.42 12.79 4.22
N ALA A 128 -33.68 12.93 3.11
CA ALA A 128 -32.82 14.08 2.87
C ALA A 128 -33.66 15.36 2.70
N ARG A 129 -34.73 15.30 1.91
CA ARG A 129 -35.69 16.41 1.75
C ARG A 129 -36.41 16.77 3.03
N THR A 130 -36.74 15.77 3.86
CA THR A 130 -37.40 16.00 5.16
C THR A 130 -36.45 16.69 6.14
N LYS A 131 -35.18 16.29 6.19
CA LYS A 131 -34.16 16.90 7.05
C LYS A 131 -33.75 18.31 6.60
N VAL A 132 -33.76 18.59 5.30
CA VAL A 132 -33.44 19.91 4.72
C VAL A 132 -34.69 20.81 4.64
N GLY A 133 -35.88 20.31 5.00
CA GLY A 133 -37.12 21.07 4.90
C GLY A 133 -37.56 21.37 3.45
N SER A 134 -37.04 20.62 2.47
CA SER A 134 -37.41 20.71 1.04
C SER A 134 -38.49 19.68 0.63
N GLY A 135 -39.11 19.04 1.62
CA GLY A 135 -40.44 18.41 1.53
C GLY A 135 -41.49 19.43 1.09
N THR A 136 -42.54 19.05 0.37
CA THR A 136 -43.69 19.94 0.12
C THR A 136 -44.22 20.43 1.46
N MET A 137 -43.99 21.71 1.79
CA MET A 137 -44.44 22.32 3.05
C MET A 137 -45.94 22.58 2.95
N ALA A 138 -46.76 21.57 3.25
CA ALA A 138 -48.20 21.72 3.36
C ALA A 138 -48.55 22.42 4.69
N TYR A 139 -48.37 23.74 4.75
CA TYR A 139 -49.06 24.57 5.74
C TYR A 139 -50.24 25.25 5.04
N ARG A 140 -51.46 24.70 5.24
CA ARG A 140 -52.78 25.23 4.80
C ARG A 140 -52.83 25.82 3.38
N ASN A 141 -53.31 25.09 2.36
CA ASN A 141 -53.80 25.61 1.06
C ASN A 141 -53.14 26.91 0.51
N VAL A 142 -51.83 27.10 0.64
CA VAL A 142 -51.13 28.22 0.01
C VAL A 142 -50.30 27.65 -1.12
N THR A 143 -50.85 27.72 -2.33
CA THR A 143 -50.08 27.54 -3.56
C THR A 143 -49.15 28.74 -3.68
N ILE A 144 -47.85 28.50 -3.53
CA ILE A 144 -46.83 29.53 -3.71
C ILE A 144 -46.50 29.57 -5.21
N SER A 145 -46.84 30.67 -5.85
CA SER A 145 -46.53 30.97 -7.26
C SER A 145 -45.37 31.96 -7.31
N THR A 146 -44.36 31.71 -8.14
CA THR A 146 -43.31 32.68 -8.48
C THR A 146 -43.61 33.47 -9.75
N SER A 147 -44.78 33.29 -10.37
CA SER A 147 -45.27 34.18 -11.42
C SER A 147 -46.25 35.20 -10.82
N ASP A 148 -45.95 36.47 -11.05
CA ASP A 148 -46.68 37.63 -10.51
C ASP A 148 -48.16 37.66 -10.90
N PRO A 149 -49.06 38.05 -9.98
CA PRO A 149 -50.30 38.71 -10.37
C PRO A 149 -49.96 40.18 -10.69
N THR A 150 -49.34 40.40 -11.85
CA THR A 150 -49.20 41.69 -12.55
C THR A 150 -48.46 42.86 -11.86
N ALA A 151 -47.86 42.73 -10.66
CA ALA A 151 -47.17 43.87 -10.02
C ALA A 151 -46.09 43.58 -8.94
N GLY A 152 -45.62 42.34 -8.74
CA GLY A 152 -44.61 42.02 -7.71
C GLY A 152 -43.17 42.12 -8.19
N ALA A 153 -42.21 42.23 -7.25
CA ALA A 153 -40.78 42.14 -7.57
C ALA A 153 -40.29 40.68 -7.43
N ASN A 154 -39.24 40.32 -8.17
CA ASN A 154 -38.61 39.00 -8.07
C ASN A 154 -38.17 38.71 -6.62
N GLY A 155 -38.81 37.73 -5.97
CA GLY A 155 -38.50 37.31 -4.60
C GLY A 155 -39.68 37.40 -3.61
N ASP A 156 -40.81 37.97 -4.01
CA ASP A 156 -42.00 38.07 -3.16
C ASP A 156 -42.85 36.78 -3.15
N PHE A 157 -43.42 36.46 -1.98
CA PHE A 157 -44.36 35.35 -1.80
C PHE A 157 -45.80 35.89 -1.70
N TRP A 158 -46.69 35.46 -2.59
CA TRP A 158 -48.10 35.85 -2.59
C TRP A 158 -49.00 34.71 -2.11
N ALA A 159 -49.95 35.01 -1.22
CA ALA A 159 -50.98 34.08 -0.79
C ALA A 159 -52.37 34.67 -1.06
N LYS A 160 -53.25 33.93 -1.74
CA LYS A 160 -54.67 34.28 -1.88
C LYS A 160 -55.44 33.67 -0.72
N VAL A 161 -55.97 34.51 0.16
CA VAL A 161 -56.90 34.08 1.22
C VAL A 161 -58.28 33.95 0.59
N ILE A 162 -58.87 32.75 0.66
CA ILE A 162 -60.30 32.53 0.37
C ILE A 162 -61.07 32.69 1.69
#